data_AF-A0A2R7S3P4-F1
#
_entry.id   AF-A0A2R7S3P4-F1
#
_cell.length_a   1.000
_cell.length_b   1.000
_cell.length_c   1.000
_cell.angle_alpha   90.00
_cell.angle_beta   90.00
_cell.angle_gamma   90.00
#
_symmetry.space_group_name_H-M   'P 1'
#
loop_
_entity.id
_entity.type
_entity.pdbx_description
1 polymer ?
#
loop_
_entity_poly.entity_id
_entity_poly.type
_entity_poly.pdbx_seq_one_letter_code
_entity_poly.pdbx_strand_id
1 'polypeptide(L)' 'GRTTRAVINELFDFGRPARVQLAVLVDRGGRQLPIEAAFSAARVTLSAEQSLRMARGDDGRFSFEVK' A
#
# COMPACT_ATOMS: atom_id res chain seq x y z
N GLY A 1 0.98 3.62 -4.61
CA GLY A 1 0.85 4.51 -5.78
C GLY A 1 0.93 3.73 -7.08
N ARG A 2 2.10 3.67 -7.72
CA ARG A 2 2.28 3.06 -9.05
C ARG A 2 1.83 1.59 -9.15
N THR A 3 2.19 0.75 -8.19
CA THR A 3 1.72 -0.66 -8.15
C THR A 3 0.21 -0.74 -8.11
N THR A 4 -0.44 0.07 -7.26
CA THR A 4 -1.91 0.14 -7.19
C THR A 4 -2.53 0.60 -8.51
N ARG A 5 -1.90 1.55 -9.23
CA ARG A 5 -2.37 1.97 -10.55
C ARG A 5 -2.36 0.81 -11.56
N ALA A 6 -1.31 0.00 -11.56
CA ALA A 6 -1.23 -1.19 -12.40
C ALA A 6 -2.34 -2.20 -12.05
N VAL A 7 -2.57 -2.46 -10.76
CA VAL A 7 -3.66 -3.32 -10.30
C VAL A 7 -5.04 -2.80 -10.73
N ILE A 8 -5.27 -1.49 -10.66
CA ILE A 8 -6.54 -0.90 -11.11
C ILE A 8 -6.74 -1.11 -12.62
N ASN A 9 -5.68 -0.97 -13.42
CA ASN A 9 -5.77 -1.25 -14.86
C ASN A 9 -6.15 -2.70 -15.11
N GLU A 10 -5.45 -3.62 -14.47
CA GLU A 10 -5.69 -5.06 -14.60
C GLU A 10 -7.12 -5.43 -14.17
N LEU A 11 -7.62 -4.88 -13.05
CA LEU A 11 -9.00 -5.10 -12.60
C LEU A 11 -10.04 -4.71 -13.66
N PHE A 12 -9.76 -3.67 -14.47
CA PHE A 12 -10.65 -3.27 -15.54
C PHE A 12 -10.55 -4.18 -16.77
N ASP A 13 -9.47 -4.92 -16.95
CA ASP A 13 -9.40 -5.93 -18.02
C ASP A 13 -10.33 -7.12 -17.73
N PHE A 14 -10.63 -7.37 -16.45
CA PHE A 14 -11.59 -8.40 -16.01
C PHE A 14 -13.05 -7.93 -15.88
N GLY A 15 -13.34 -6.64 -16.07
CA GLY A 15 -14.71 -6.12 -16.01
C GLY A 15 -14.85 -4.66 -15.62
N ARG A 16 -16.05 -4.26 -15.20
CA ARG A 16 -16.36 -2.88 -14.76
C ARG A 16 -17.00 -2.94 -13.37
N PRO A 17 -16.21 -3.06 -12.30
CA PRO A 17 -16.76 -3.07 -10.94
C PRO A 17 -17.49 -1.76 -10.65
N ALA A 18 -18.62 -1.85 -9.94
CA ALA A 18 -19.38 -0.66 -9.53
C ALA A 18 -18.60 0.25 -8.56
N ARG A 19 -17.63 -0.32 -7.82
CA ARG A 19 -16.75 0.40 -6.90
C ARG A 19 -15.45 -0.37 -6.67
N VAL A 20 -14.35 0.35 -6.52
CA VAL A 20 -13.06 -0.18 -6.05
C VAL A 20 -12.62 0.61 -4.82
N GLN A 21 -12.18 -0.08 -3.76
CA GLN A 21 -11.60 0.55 -2.57
C GLN A 21 -10.25 -0.08 -2.27
N LEU A 22 -9.29 0.76 -1.87
CA LEU A 22 -7.96 0.32 -1.45
C LEU A 22 -7.88 0.34 0.08
N ALA A 23 -7.53 -0.80 0.67
CA ALA A 23 -7.15 -0.92 2.08
C ALA A 23 -5.66 -1.27 2.16
N VAL A 24 -4.94 -0.63 3.07
CA VAL A 24 -3.51 -0.87 3.32
C VAL A 24 -3.26 -1.02 4.82
N LEU A 25 -2.24 -1.80 5.17
CA LEU A 25 -1.77 -1.85 6.57
C LEU A 25 -1.07 -0.54 6.94
N VAL A 26 -0.18 -0.04 6.07
CA VAL A 26 0.56 1.20 6.33
C VAL A 26 0.54 2.11 5.11
N ASP A 27 0.09 3.36 5.31
CA ASP A 27 0.25 4.46 4.37
C ASP A 27 1.53 5.24 4.70
N ARG A 28 2.56 5.09 3.87
CA ARG A 28 3.87 5.75 4.05
C ARG A 28 4.01 7.12 3.37
N GLY A 29 2.94 7.65 2.79
CA GLY A 29 3.00 8.90 2.00
C GLY A 29 3.82 8.80 0.71
N GLY A 30 4.43 9.91 0.29
CA GLY A 30 5.29 9.97 -0.92
C GLY A 30 4.56 9.67 -2.23
N ARG A 31 3.28 10.08 -2.34
CA ARG A 31 2.44 9.80 -3.52
C ARG A 31 3.01 10.51 -4.75
N GLN A 32 3.09 9.78 -5.86
CA GLN A 32 3.46 10.29 -7.19
C GLN A 32 2.31 10.17 -8.20
N LEU A 33 1.17 9.64 -7.73
CA LEU A 33 -0.08 9.52 -8.47
C LEU A 33 -1.21 9.89 -7.50
N PRO A 34 -2.35 10.40 -8.00
CA PRO A 34 -3.51 10.76 -7.18
C PRO A 34 -4.27 9.50 -6.73
N ILE A 35 -3.61 8.65 -5.94
CA ILE A 35 -4.14 7.41 -5.39
C ILE A 35 -3.92 7.42 -3.89
N GLU A 36 -5.01 7.27 -3.14
CA GLU A 36 -5.03 7.16 -1.69
C GLU A 36 -5.87 5.96 -1.26
N ALA A 37 -5.48 5.33 -0.16
CA ALA A 37 -6.24 4.24 0.43
C ALA A 37 -7.48 4.80 1.13
N ALA A 38 -8.63 4.14 0.94
CA ALA A 38 -9.84 4.43 1.71
C ALA A 38 -9.67 4.03 3.18
N PHE A 39 -8.83 3.03 3.45
CA PHE A 39 -8.53 2.53 4.79
C PHE A 39 -7.03 2.34 4.96
N SER A 40 -6.48 2.85 6.06
CA SER A 40 -5.08 2.65 6.45
C SER A 40 -5.04 2.32 7.93
N ALA A 41 -4.45 1.18 8.32
CA ALA A 41 -4.34 0.82 9.74
C ALA A 41 -3.35 1.74 10.49
N ALA A 42 -2.29 2.17 9.81
CA ALA A 42 -1.37 3.18 10.28
C ALA A 42 -0.98 4.14 9.15
N ARG A 43 -0.65 5.39 9.50
CA ARG A 43 -0.06 6.37 8.61
C ARG A 43 1.28 6.82 9.18
N VAL A 44 2.33 6.74 8.38
CA VAL A 44 3.69 7.11 8.76
C VAL A 44 4.31 7.99 7.69
N THR A 45 5.16 8.93 8.09
CA THR A 45 5.96 9.73 7.16
C THR A 45 7.39 9.23 7.22
N LEU A 46 7.96 8.90 6.06
CA LEU A 46 9.33 8.46 5.91
C LEU A 46 10.10 9.49 5.09
N SER A 47 11.40 9.66 5.37
CA SER A 47 12.29 10.38 4.45
C SER A 47 12.45 9.60 3.14
N ALA A 48 12.99 10.23 2.10
CA ALA A 48 13.11 9.59 0.78
C ALA A 48 14.10 8.40 0.78
N GLU A 49 15.00 8.38 1.74
CA GLU A 49 16.08 7.44 1.99
C GLU A 49 15.61 6.27 2.87
N GLN A 50 14.51 6.46 3.59
CA GLN A 50 13.91 5.46 4.45
C GLN A 50 12.93 4.58 3.68
N SER A 51 12.93 3.30 4.02
CA SER A 51 12.05 2.29 3.46
C SER A 51 11.32 1.53 4.54
N LEU A 52 10.06 1.17 4.28
CA LEU A 52 9.26 0.33 5.16
C LEU A 52 9.26 -1.10 4.63
N ARG A 53 9.61 -2.06 5.49
CA ARG A 53 9.57 -3.49 5.19
C ARG A 53 8.62 -4.19 6.14
N MET A 54 7.84 -5.12 5.62
CA MET A 54 7.15 -6.11 6.43
C MET A 54 8.04 -7.33 6.59
N ALA A 55 8.40 -7.67 7.82
CA ALA A 55 9.14 -8.87 8.17
C ALA A 55 8.21 -9.90 8.79
N ARG A 56 8.56 -11.18 8.67
CA ARG A 56 7.88 -12.29 9.34
C ARG A 56 8.89 -12.96 10.26
N GLY A 57 8.59 -13.02 11.55
CA GLY A 57 9.39 -13.72 12.53
C GLY A 57 9.22 -15.23 12.45
N ASP A 58 10.12 -15.96 13.11
CA ASP A 58 10.08 -17.43 13.19
C ASP A 58 8.85 -17.95 13.98
N ASP A 59 8.30 -17.11 14.85
CA ASP A 59 7.03 -17.33 15.55
C ASP A 59 5.79 -17.12 14.66
N GLY A 60 6.00 -16.79 13.39
CA GLY A 60 4.96 -16.54 12.40
C GLY A 60 4.33 -15.16 12.47
N ARG A 61 4.72 -14.29 13.42
CA ARG A 61 4.18 -12.92 13.53
C ARG A 61 4.77 -12.00 12.47
N PHE A 62 3.98 -11.04 12.03
CA PHE A 62 4.43 -9.98 11.13
C PHE A 62 4.79 -8.72 11.91
N SER A 63 5.88 -8.08 11.53
CA SER A 63 6.33 -6.79 12.06
C SER A 63 6.68 -5.83 10.92
N PHE A 64 6.66 -4.53 11.23
CA PHE A 64 7.14 -3.50 10.32
C PHE A 64 8.51 -2.99 10.78
N GLU A 65 9.47 -2.95 9.86
CA GLU A 65 10.82 -2.43 10.06
C GLU A 65 11.01 -1.19 9.17
N VAL A 66 11.59 -0.13 9.72
CA VAL A 66 12.06 1.01 8.93
C VAL A 66 13.56 0.85 8.73
N LYS A 67 14.01 0.89 7.48
CA LYS A 67 15.42 0.85 7.08
C LYS A 67 15.84 2.16 6.45
#